data_AF-A0A936IJ85-F1
#
_entry.id   AF-A0A936IJ85-F1
#
_cell.length_a   1.000
_cell.length_b   1.000
_cell.length_c   1.000
_cell.angle_alpha   90.00
_cell.angle_beta   90.00
_cell.angle_gamma   90.00
#
_symmetry.space_group_name_H-M   'P 1'
#
loop_
_entity.id
_entity.type
_entity.pdbx_description
1 polymer ?
#
loop_
_entity_poly.entity_id
_entity_poly.type
_entity_poly.pdbx_seq_one_letter_code
_entity_poly.pdbx_strand_id
1 'polypeptide(L)'
;MRTHTWLIGVLSCGLLATGGALAQHSGDIGVGRSAAGVLKYRPFDPNTTPVFDPAIGVGLFTYFPSLSSYRTDNPGLDGNFAEVPALDYYRLASGASIRLVAVADLPAPMRVQYQSQVIRFAGEFIALGSATLHRHAIFIVDATHSQFDPLRTVWAGTFLLRDVGVTAYADSAPFTIRIATVECDSGDVNGDGSVDFDDIDPFVEALSAPASVSAQQRCAADCNRDGYVTFDDIDVFVALLGGTGD
;
A
#
# COMPACT_ATOMS: atom_id res chain seq x y z
N MET A 1 44.40 -67.79 7.15
CA MET A 1 44.48 -66.35 7.42
C MET A 1 43.65 -65.62 6.37
N ARG A 2 42.43 -65.19 6.72
CA ARG A 2 41.56 -64.37 5.85
C ARG A 2 41.41 -63.01 6.52
N THR A 3 41.89 -61.97 5.87
CA THR A 3 41.78 -60.58 6.29
C THR A 3 40.48 -59.99 5.72
N HIS A 4 39.57 -59.57 6.59
CA HIS A 4 38.36 -58.83 6.22
C HIS A 4 38.63 -57.33 6.25
N THR A 5 38.57 -56.70 5.09
CA THR A 5 38.65 -55.25 4.91
C THR A 5 37.23 -54.68 5.01
N TRP A 6 36.97 -53.83 6.00
CA TRP A 6 35.70 -53.10 6.14
C TRP A 6 35.77 -51.78 5.37
N LEU A 7 34.93 -51.62 4.34
CA LEU A 7 34.68 -50.33 3.70
C LEU A 7 33.63 -49.58 4.53
N ILE A 8 34.02 -48.43 5.09
CA ILE A 8 33.11 -47.45 5.69
C ILE A 8 32.62 -46.54 4.57
N GLY A 9 31.40 -46.78 4.08
CA GLY A 9 30.71 -45.88 3.16
C GLY A 9 30.09 -44.71 3.95
N VAL A 10 30.66 -43.52 3.82
CA VAL A 10 30.06 -42.28 4.33
C VAL A 10 28.97 -41.87 3.34
N LEU A 11 27.72 -42.08 3.73
CA LEU A 11 26.54 -41.65 2.98
C LEU A 11 26.30 -40.16 3.28
N SER A 12 26.83 -39.30 2.42
CA SER A 12 26.57 -37.86 2.45
C SER A 12 25.13 -37.58 2.02
N CYS A 13 24.22 -37.44 2.99
CA CYS A 13 22.85 -37.05 2.76
C CYS A 13 22.81 -35.53 2.45
N GLY A 14 22.76 -35.18 1.17
CA GLY A 14 22.56 -33.80 0.73
C GLY A 14 21.15 -33.35 1.04
N LEU A 15 20.98 -32.55 2.10
CA LEU A 15 19.76 -31.77 2.31
C LEU A 15 19.74 -30.64 1.27
N LEU A 16 19.02 -30.85 0.16
CA LEU A 16 18.51 -29.76 -0.66
C LEU A 16 17.33 -29.15 0.09
N ALA A 17 17.60 -28.12 0.89
CA ALA A 17 16.56 -27.26 1.42
C ALA A 17 16.00 -26.44 0.25
N THR A 18 14.95 -26.94 -0.39
CA THR A 18 14.09 -26.12 -1.24
C THR A 18 13.34 -25.17 -0.32
N GLY A 19 13.90 -23.98 -0.11
CA GLY A 19 13.23 -22.89 0.60
C GLY A 19 11.91 -22.61 -0.13
N GLY A 20 10.80 -23.01 0.48
CA GLY A 20 9.48 -22.66 -0.02
C GLY A 20 9.39 -21.14 -0.11
N ALA A 21 9.10 -20.64 -1.30
CA ALA A 21 8.75 -19.23 -1.46
C ALA A 21 7.56 -18.97 -0.54
N LEU A 22 7.76 -18.14 0.50
CA LEU A 22 6.66 -17.66 1.32
C LEU A 22 5.69 -16.94 0.39
N ALA A 23 4.41 -17.24 0.53
CA ALA A 23 3.36 -16.67 -0.31
C ALA A 23 3.39 -15.14 -0.16
N GLN A 24 3.80 -14.48 -1.24
CA GLN A 24 3.75 -13.03 -1.39
C GLN A 24 2.31 -12.66 -1.77
N HIS A 25 1.69 -11.74 -1.03
CA HIS A 25 0.34 -11.30 -1.35
C HIS A 25 0.38 -10.26 -2.48
N SER A 26 -0.56 -10.38 -3.42
CA SER A 26 -0.77 -9.36 -4.43
C SER A 26 -1.27 -8.07 -3.74
N GLY A 27 -0.65 -6.93 -4.00
CA GLY A 27 -1.03 -5.63 -3.44
C GLY A 27 -0.27 -5.19 -2.18
N ASP A 28 0.63 -6.02 -1.64
CA ASP A 28 1.47 -5.62 -0.50
C ASP A 28 2.58 -4.64 -0.89
N ILE A 29 3.00 -3.82 0.08
CA ILE A 29 4.18 -2.97 -0.02
C ILE A 29 5.40 -3.79 0.41
N GLY A 30 6.32 -3.99 -0.51
CA GLY A 30 7.61 -4.61 -0.25
C GLY A 30 8.51 -3.72 0.60
N VAL A 31 9.02 -4.25 1.70
CA VAL A 31 9.95 -3.58 2.63
C VAL A 31 11.35 -4.16 2.46
N GLY A 32 12.30 -3.32 2.06
CA GLY A 32 13.68 -3.74 1.82
C GLY A 32 14.67 -2.64 2.16
N ARG A 33 15.84 -2.71 1.53
CA ARG A 33 16.90 -1.70 1.67
C ARG A 33 17.66 -1.48 0.36
N SER A 34 18.41 -0.39 0.31
CA SER A 34 19.47 -0.19 -0.68
C SER A 34 20.76 -0.93 -0.32
N ALA A 35 21.67 -0.99 -1.30
CA ALA A 35 23.05 -1.40 -1.10
C ALA A 35 23.76 -0.55 -0.04
N ALA A 36 23.40 0.74 0.05
CA ALA A 36 23.92 1.69 1.03
C ALA A 36 23.29 1.59 2.44
N GLY A 37 22.35 0.67 2.65
CA GLY A 37 21.71 0.48 3.96
C GLY A 37 20.64 1.52 4.32
N VAL A 38 19.98 2.08 3.31
CA VAL A 38 18.80 2.95 3.47
C VAL A 38 17.54 2.11 3.27
N LEU A 39 16.56 2.22 4.15
CA LEU A 39 15.29 1.49 3.99
C LEU A 39 14.57 1.92 2.70
N LYS A 40 13.97 0.94 2.04
CA LYS A 40 13.22 1.12 0.80
C LYS A 40 11.84 0.51 0.97
N TYR A 41 10.85 1.18 0.41
CA TYR A 41 9.55 0.60 0.12
C TYR A 41 9.44 0.45 -1.39
N ARG A 42 8.69 -0.56 -1.84
CA ARG A 42 8.27 -0.66 -3.23
C ARG A 42 6.87 -1.24 -3.29
N PRO A 43 5.99 -0.78 -4.20
CA PRO A 43 4.80 -1.54 -4.51
C PRO A 43 5.17 -2.92 -5.08
N PHE A 44 4.34 -3.94 -4.84
CA PHE A 44 4.43 -5.20 -5.58
C PHE A 44 3.88 -5.02 -6.98
N ASP A 45 4.66 -5.38 -8.01
CA ASP A 45 4.12 -5.66 -9.33
C ASP A 45 4.97 -6.76 -9.99
N PRO A 46 4.36 -7.89 -10.38
CA PRO A 46 5.03 -8.81 -11.28
C PRO A 46 4.45 -8.83 -12.71
N ASN A 47 3.40 -8.06 -13.07
CA ASN A 47 2.90 -7.73 -14.43
C ASN A 47 1.40 -7.26 -14.51
N THR A 48 0.72 -6.82 -13.45
CA THR A 48 -0.71 -6.42 -13.54
C THR A 48 -1.14 -5.41 -12.48
N THR A 49 -1.99 -4.48 -12.93
CA THR A 49 -2.92 -3.66 -12.15
C THR A 49 -3.70 -4.47 -11.09
N PRO A 50 -4.13 -3.86 -9.96
CA PRO A 50 -4.21 -2.41 -9.75
C PRO A 50 -2.86 -1.87 -9.30
N VAL A 51 -2.31 -1.00 -10.16
CA VAL A 51 -0.99 -0.41 -10.01
C VAL A 51 -1.06 0.45 -8.77
N PHE A 52 -0.30 0.04 -7.76
CA PHE A 52 -0.02 0.83 -6.59
C PHE A 52 0.99 1.91 -7.01
N ASP A 53 0.50 2.97 -7.66
CA ASP A 53 1.30 4.15 -7.91
C ASP A 53 1.51 4.87 -6.56
N PRO A 54 2.73 5.13 -6.11
CA PRO A 54 2.99 5.96 -4.93
C PRO A 54 2.37 7.39 -5.01
N ALA A 55 1.98 7.86 -6.21
CA ALA A 55 1.16 9.05 -6.39
C ALA A 55 -0.36 8.81 -6.18
N ILE A 56 -0.86 7.60 -6.48
CA ILE A 56 -2.29 7.31 -6.67
C ILE A 56 -2.85 6.25 -5.69
N GLY A 57 -2.02 5.64 -4.83
CA GLY A 57 -2.32 4.44 -4.02
C GLY A 57 -3.78 4.28 -3.58
N VAL A 58 -4.40 3.13 -3.81
CA VAL A 58 -5.74 2.87 -3.27
C VAL A 58 -5.76 1.47 -2.72
N GLY A 59 -5.60 1.37 -1.39
CA GLY A 59 -6.36 0.35 -0.67
C GLY A 59 -7.85 0.68 -0.78
N LEU A 60 -8.72 -0.32 -0.81
CA LEU A 60 -10.16 -0.10 -0.78
C LEU A 60 -10.69 -0.30 0.63
N PHE A 61 -11.39 0.70 1.17
CA PHE A 61 -12.12 0.51 2.41
C PHE A 61 -13.37 -0.36 2.22
N THR A 62 -13.62 -1.23 3.19
CA THR A 62 -14.94 -1.84 3.39
C THR A 62 -15.68 -1.06 4.48
N TYR A 63 -16.92 -0.65 4.22
CA TYR A 63 -17.76 -0.02 5.24
C TYR A 63 -18.36 -1.07 6.17
N PHE A 64 -18.23 -0.88 7.48
CA PHE A 64 -18.79 -1.74 8.52
C PHE A 64 -19.88 -0.98 9.29
N PRO A 65 -21.17 -1.15 8.94
CA PRO A 65 -22.27 -0.40 9.57
C PRO A 65 -22.37 -0.62 11.08
N SER A 66 -22.04 -1.82 11.57
CA SER A 66 -22.06 -2.15 13.01
C SER A 66 -21.01 -1.39 13.81
N LEU A 67 -19.98 -0.86 13.15
CA LEU A 67 -18.88 -0.12 13.74
C LEU A 67 -18.84 1.34 13.26
N SER A 68 -19.80 1.75 12.44
CA SER A 68 -19.85 3.06 11.78
C SER A 68 -18.48 3.53 11.26
N SER A 69 -17.73 2.62 10.61
CA SER A 69 -16.37 2.89 10.17
C SER A 69 -16.03 2.18 8.87
N TYR A 70 -15.15 2.80 8.11
CA TYR A 70 -14.49 2.25 6.94
C TYR A 70 -13.20 1.58 7.40
N ARG A 71 -12.93 0.34 6.97
CA ARG A 71 -11.72 -0.40 7.35
C ARG A 71 -11.14 -1.20 6.20
N THR A 72 -9.82 -1.31 6.19
CA THR A 72 -9.09 -2.20 5.31
C THR A 72 -7.80 -2.63 5.96
N ASP A 73 -7.35 -3.84 5.66
CA ASP A 73 -6.05 -4.38 6.06
C ASP A 73 -5.06 -4.44 4.89
N ASN A 74 -5.44 -3.82 3.77
CA ASN A 74 -4.63 -3.66 2.57
C ASN A 74 -4.31 -2.17 2.30
N PRO A 75 -3.07 -1.83 1.94
CA PRO A 75 -1.96 -2.76 1.68
C PRO A 75 -1.35 -3.36 2.97
N GLY A 76 -0.84 -4.58 2.89
CA GLY A 76 0.11 -5.12 3.85
C GLY A 76 1.52 -4.60 3.62
N LEU A 77 2.45 -4.94 4.52
CA LEU A 77 3.88 -4.70 4.40
C LEU A 77 4.65 -6.02 4.56
N ASP A 78 5.50 -6.34 3.58
CA ASP A 78 6.18 -7.64 3.50
C ASP A 78 7.68 -7.48 3.16
N GLY A 79 8.52 -8.07 4.00
CA GLY A 79 9.99 -8.07 3.86
C GLY A 79 10.55 -9.18 2.98
N ASN A 80 9.70 -10.09 2.47
CA ASN A 80 10.12 -11.30 1.78
C ASN A 80 10.20 -11.15 0.24
N PHE A 81 10.06 -9.93 -0.27
CA PHE A 81 10.10 -9.64 -1.70
C PHE A 81 11.41 -10.11 -2.33
N ALA A 82 11.35 -10.55 -3.58
CA ALA A 82 12.57 -10.86 -4.34
C ALA A 82 13.45 -9.62 -4.45
N GLU A 83 14.76 -9.81 -4.26
CA GLU A 83 15.73 -8.75 -4.48
C GLU A 83 15.71 -8.31 -5.94
N VAL A 84 15.85 -7.02 -6.17
CA VAL A 84 15.97 -6.44 -7.52
C VAL A 84 17.16 -5.48 -7.49
N PRO A 85 18.41 -6.00 -7.57
CA PRO A 85 19.61 -5.18 -7.50
C PRO A 85 19.66 -4.05 -8.54
N ALA A 86 19.06 -4.25 -9.71
CA ALA A 86 18.95 -3.23 -10.76
C ALA A 86 18.16 -1.98 -10.31
N LEU A 87 17.27 -2.11 -9.32
CA LEU A 87 16.50 -1.03 -8.70
C LEU A 87 17.03 -0.66 -7.31
N ASP A 88 18.24 -1.11 -6.95
CA ASP A 88 18.83 -0.88 -5.62
C ASP A 88 17.90 -1.35 -4.49
N TYR A 89 17.32 -2.54 -4.66
CA TYR A 89 16.40 -3.16 -3.71
C TYR A 89 16.90 -4.54 -3.28
N TYR A 90 17.22 -4.67 -2.00
CA TYR A 90 17.73 -5.88 -1.36
C TYR A 90 16.87 -6.23 -0.14
N ARG A 91 16.91 -7.49 0.27
CA ARG A 91 16.20 -7.94 1.46
C ARG A 91 16.80 -7.34 2.72
N LEU A 92 15.96 -7.22 3.74
CA LEU A 92 16.38 -6.89 5.08
C LEU A 92 17.33 -7.98 5.62
N ALA A 93 18.43 -7.59 6.25
CA ALA A 93 19.32 -8.55 6.90
C ALA A 93 18.79 -8.94 8.29
N SER A 94 19.24 -10.10 8.78
CA SER A 94 18.99 -10.52 10.16
C SER A 94 19.43 -9.43 11.15
N GLY A 95 18.61 -9.19 12.17
CA GLY A 95 18.83 -8.12 13.15
C GLY A 95 18.04 -6.84 12.89
N ALA A 96 17.41 -6.70 11.72
CA ALA A 96 16.44 -5.64 11.44
C ALA A 96 15.24 -5.70 12.38
N SER A 97 14.72 -4.54 12.76
CA SER A 97 13.48 -4.36 13.53
C SER A 97 12.75 -3.13 13.02
N ILE A 98 11.84 -3.33 12.09
CA ILE A 98 11.23 -2.26 11.30
C ILE A 98 9.95 -1.73 11.98
N ARG A 99 9.79 -0.42 11.92
CA ARG A 99 8.59 0.32 12.31
C ARG A 99 8.06 1.10 11.11
N LEU A 100 6.72 1.18 11.01
CA LEU A 100 6.04 2.19 10.20
C LEU A 100 5.76 3.39 11.10
N VAL A 101 6.29 4.56 10.75
CA VAL A 101 6.21 5.77 11.58
C VAL A 101 5.47 6.86 10.82
N ALA A 102 4.48 7.51 11.45
CA ALA A 102 3.84 8.68 10.86
C ALA A 102 4.81 9.87 10.81
N VAL A 103 4.87 10.53 9.66
CA VAL A 103 5.69 11.74 9.44
C VAL A 103 4.89 12.99 9.79
N ALA A 104 3.56 12.93 9.65
CA ALA A 104 2.62 13.99 9.97
C ALA A 104 1.40 13.41 10.69
N ASP A 105 0.61 14.28 11.32
CA ASP A 105 -0.68 13.88 11.88
C ASP A 105 -1.60 13.36 10.77
N LEU A 106 -2.31 12.28 11.06
CA LEU A 106 -3.32 11.75 10.16
C LEU A 106 -4.57 12.64 10.21
N PRO A 107 -5.41 12.66 9.16
CA PRO A 107 -6.74 13.26 9.24
C PRO A 107 -7.46 12.74 10.49
N ALA A 108 -8.09 13.61 11.28
CA ALA A 108 -8.60 13.23 12.60
C ALA A 108 -9.56 11.99 12.63
N PRO A 109 -10.43 11.79 11.62
CA PRO A 109 -11.23 10.56 11.53
C PRO A 109 -10.41 9.29 11.26
N MET A 110 -9.21 9.43 10.70
CA MET A 110 -8.34 8.34 10.27
C MET A 110 -7.42 7.89 11.41
N ARG A 111 -7.13 6.57 11.43
CA ARG A 111 -6.05 5.98 12.22
C ARG A 111 -5.51 4.73 11.53
N VAL A 112 -4.30 4.34 11.88
CA VAL A 112 -3.73 3.03 11.54
C VAL A 112 -3.58 2.24 12.83
N GLN A 113 -4.03 0.99 12.85
CA GLN A 113 -4.01 0.15 14.04
C GLN A 113 -3.36 -1.21 13.73
N TYR A 114 -2.47 -1.65 14.60
CA TYR A 114 -1.97 -3.02 14.58
C TYR A 114 -1.87 -3.52 16.01
N GLN A 115 -2.63 -4.57 16.33
CA GLN A 115 -2.80 -5.05 17.71
C GLN A 115 -3.24 -3.90 18.65
N SER A 116 -2.46 -3.63 19.70
CA SER A 116 -2.69 -2.52 20.65
C SER A 116 -2.04 -1.20 20.24
N GLN A 117 -1.26 -1.18 19.16
CA GLN A 117 -0.58 0.02 18.68
C GLN A 117 -1.48 0.80 17.73
N VAL A 118 -1.47 2.12 17.85
CA VAL A 118 -2.28 3.04 17.06
C VAL A 118 -1.40 4.19 16.60
N ILE A 119 -1.56 4.58 15.35
CA ILE A 119 -1.01 5.80 14.76
C ILE A 119 -2.16 6.75 14.47
N ARG A 120 -2.03 7.98 14.96
CA ARG A 120 -2.86 9.16 14.71
C ARG A 120 -2.01 10.41 14.53
N PHE A 121 -0.91 10.50 15.26
CA PHE A 121 -0.07 11.69 15.32
C PHE A 121 1.33 11.43 14.78
N ALA A 122 2.00 12.50 14.36
CA ALA A 122 3.38 12.46 13.92
C ALA A 122 4.30 11.82 14.98
N GLY A 123 5.18 10.92 14.53
CA GLY A 123 6.11 10.18 15.38
C GLY A 123 5.54 8.93 16.05
N GLU A 124 4.21 8.74 16.06
CA GLU A 124 3.61 7.46 16.47
C GLU A 124 3.95 6.37 15.45
N PHE A 125 3.97 5.12 15.91
CA PHE A 125 4.41 4.01 15.07
C PHE A 125 3.70 2.69 15.38
N ILE A 126 3.75 1.78 14.40
CA ILE A 126 3.50 0.36 14.60
C ILE A 126 4.77 -0.45 14.32
N ALA A 127 4.99 -1.51 15.09
CA ALA A 127 6.09 -2.44 14.89
C ALA A 127 5.72 -3.46 13.81
N LEU A 128 6.46 -3.46 12.70
CA LEU A 128 6.28 -4.42 11.61
C LEU A 128 7.04 -5.72 11.90
N GLY A 129 8.18 -5.64 12.58
CA GLY A 129 8.93 -6.81 13.02
C GLY A 129 10.28 -6.94 12.33
N SER A 130 10.75 -8.17 12.13
CA SER A 130 12.13 -8.45 11.71
C SER A 130 12.31 -8.55 10.19
N ALA A 131 13.45 -9.07 9.75
CA ALA A 131 13.78 -9.26 8.33
C ALA A 131 12.77 -10.07 7.51
N THR A 132 11.97 -10.91 8.16
CA THR A 132 10.92 -11.73 7.54
C THR A 132 9.53 -11.20 7.85
N LEU A 133 9.38 -9.90 8.08
CA LEU A 133 8.09 -9.28 8.39
C LEU A 133 7.08 -9.55 7.26
N HIS A 134 5.83 -9.74 7.66
CA HIS A 134 4.65 -9.76 6.79
C HIS A 134 3.49 -9.36 7.69
N ARG A 135 3.00 -8.13 7.52
CA ARG A 135 2.08 -7.49 8.47
C ARG A 135 1.01 -6.70 7.74
N HIS A 136 -0.22 -6.88 8.22
CA HIS A 136 -1.38 -6.13 7.76
C HIS A 136 -1.85 -5.25 8.91
N ALA A 137 -1.61 -3.94 8.76
CA ALA A 137 -2.18 -2.95 9.65
C ALA A 137 -3.61 -2.64 9.21
N ILE A 138 -4.50 -2.40 10.16
CA ILE A 138 -5.88 -2.02 9.86
C ILE A 138 -5.93 -0.49 9.77
N PHE A 139 -6.18 0.00 8.57
CA PHE A 139 -6.52 1.40 8.33
C PHE A 139 -8.00 1.60 8.65
N ILE A 140 -8.32 2.65 9.39
CA ILE A 140 -9.68 2.90 9.88
C ILE A 140 -10.02 4.37 9.67
N VAL A 141 -11.19 4.65 9.10
CA VAL A 141 -11.83 5.97 9.10
C VAL A 141 -13.14 5.88 9.88
N ASP A 142 -13.22 6.67 10.95
CA ASP A 142 -14.38 6.73 11.83
C ASP A 142 -15.43 7.70 11.28
N ALA A 143 -16.54 7.16 10.77
CA ALA A 143 -17.59 7.96 10.15
C ALA A 143 -18.45 8.72 11.18
N THR A 144 -18.27 8.45 12.47
CA THR A 144 -18.95 9.19 13.56
C THR A 144 -18.13 10.39 14.06
N HIS A 145 -16.88 10.51 13.62
CA HIS A 145 -16.02 11.62 14.00
C HIS A 145 -16.62 12.94 13.48
N SER A 146 -16.59 14.00 14.28
CA SER A 146 -17.20 15.30 13.92
C SER A 146 -16.55 15.96 12.69
N GLN A 147 -15.33 15.57 12.36
CA GLN A 147 -14.59 16.02 11.18
C GLN A 147 -14.62 15.00 10.02
N PHE A 148 -15.46 13.96 10.11
CA PHE A 148 -15.69 13.07 8.98
C PHE A 148 -16.42 13.83 7.87
N ASP A 149 -15.88 13.75 6.66
CA ASP A 149 -16.44 14.38 5.48
C ASP A 149 -16.90 13.29 4.51
N PRO A 150 -18.22 13.13 4.27
CA PRO A 150 -18.75 12.10 3.37
C PRO A 150 -18.48 12.39 1.89
N LEU A 151 -18.03 13.60 1.55
CA LEU A 151 -17.65 13.94 0.17
C LEU A 151 -16.23 13.51 -0.15
N ARG A 152 -15.40 13.26 0.88
CA ARG A 152 -14.01 12.83 0.72
C ARG A 152 -13.93 11.41 0.16
N THR A 153 -13.30 11.27 -1.00
CA THR A 153 -13.15 10.03 -1.76
C THR A 153 -11.94 9.23 -1.31
N VAL A 154 -10.83 9.91 -1.01
CA VAL A 154 -9.53 9.31 -0.63
C VAL A 154 -9.06 9.83 0.72
N TRP A 155 -8.60 8.90 1.57
CA TRP A 155 -7.93 9.20 2.84
C TRP A 155 -6.47 8.83 2.75
N ALA A 156 -5.60 9.68 3.30
CA ALA A 156 -4.17 9.52 3.14
C ALA A 156 -3.41 9.75 4.45
N GLY A 157 -2.30 9.02 4.60
CA GLY A 157 -1.31 9.25 5.64
C GLY A 157 0.10 9.20 5.05
N THR A 158 1.00 10.03 5.57
CA THR A 158 2.41 10.04 5.16
C THR A 158 3.27 9.38 6.23
N PHE A 159 4.05 8.40 5.83
CA PHE A 159 4.83 7.52 6.69
C PHE A 159 6.29 7.43 6.25
N LEU A 160 7.14 6.92 7.13
CA LEU A 160 8.46 6.42 6.80
C LEU A 160 8.70 5.06 7.46
N LEU A 161 9.64 4.31 6.93
CA LEU A 161 10.16 3.10 7.55
C LEU A 161 11.38 3.46 8.39
N ARG A 162 11.43 2.94 9.61
CA ARG A 162 12.56 3.11 10.54
C ARG A 162 13.02 1.78 11.08
N ASP A 163 14.33 1.58 11.10
CA ASP A 163 14.96 0.43 11.76
C ASP A 163 15.38 0.81 13.17
N VAL A 164 14.92 0.03 14.15
CA VAL A 164 15.34 0.13 15.56
C VAL A 164 16.13 -1.11 16.00
N GLY A 165 16.51 -1.95 15.04
CA GLY A 165 17.31 -3.14 15.23
C GLY A 165 18.81 -2.86 15.27
N VAL A 166 19.60 -3.94 15.23
CA VAL A 166 21.07 -3.85 15.27
C VAL A 166 21.69 -3.58 13.89
N THR A 167 20.89 -3.69 12.82
CA THR A 167 21.33 -3.37 11.46
C THR A 167 21.52 -1.87 11.24
N ALA A 168 20.83 -1.04 12.02
CA ALA A 168 20.93 0.42 12.00
C ALA A 168 20.78 1.01 10.59
N TYR A 169 19.83 0.50 9.81
CA TYR A 169 19.52 1.08 8.51
C TYR A 169 19.04 2.52 8.66
N ALA A 170 19.45 3.37 7.71
CA ALA A 170 18.91 4.72 7.62
C ALA A 170 17.41 4.66 7.26
N ASP A 171 16.65 5.64 7.76
CA ASP A 171 15.22 5.77 7.47
C ASP A 171 14.94 5.80 5.96
N SER A 172 13.77 5.32 5.56
CA SER A 172 13.31 5.49 4.18
C SER A 172 13.00 6.96 3.90
N ALA A 173 12.93 7.31 2.62
CA ALA A 173 12.18 8.51 2.23
C ALA A 173 10.73 8.41 2.74
N PRO A 174 10.08 9.53 3.08
CA PRO A 174 8.64 9.54 3.33
C PRO A 174 7.85 9.03 2.12
N PHE A 175 6.70 8.43 2.38
CA PHE A 175 5.77 7.93 1.38
C PHE A 175 4.33 8.02 1.87
N THR A 176 3.41 8.18 0.93
CA THR A 176 1.99 8.32 1.26
C THR A 176 1.25 7.03 0.94
N ILE A 177 0.47 6.56 1.90
CA ILE A 177 -0.53 5.51 1.67
C ILE A 177 -1.86 6.24 1.53
N ARG A 178 -2.49 6.07 0.37
CA ARG A 178 -3.81 6.58 0.02
C ARG A 178 -4.80 5.40 -0.03
N ILE A 179 -6.04 5.62 0.41
CA ILE A 179 -7.08 4.58 0.54
C ILE A 179 -8.43 5.20 0.17
N ALA A 180 -9.09 4.65 -0.83
CA ALA A 180 -10.38 5.13 -1.31
C ALA A 180 -11.53 4.51 -0.51
N THR A 181 -12.63 5.26 -0.39
CA THR A 181 -13.85 4.83 0.29
C THR A 181 -14.71 3.89 -0.55
N VAL A 182 -14.54 3.91 -1.88
CA VAL A 182 -15.22 3.07 -2.86
C VAL A 182 -14.26 2.73 -4.00
N GLU A 183 -14.57 1.66 -4.73
CA GLU A 183 -13.84 1.28 -5.95
C GLU A 183 -14.30 2.18 -7.10
N CYS A 184 -13.35 2.60 -7.93
CA CYS A 184 -13.59 3.39 -9.12
C CYS A 184 -12.40 3.30 -10.07
N ASP A 185 -12.67 3.44 -11.36
CA ASP A 185 -11.66 3.66 -12.38
C ASP A 185 -11.54 5.17 -12.63
N SER A 186 -10.30 5.69 -12.54
CA SER A 186 -10.06 7.12 -12.65
C SER A 186 -10.46 7.60 -14.05
N GLY A 187 -11.33 8.59 -14.14
CA GLY A 187 -11.83 9.13 -15.40
C GLY A 187 -13.06 8.42 -16.00
N ASP A 188 -13.40 7.20 -15.58
CA ASP A 188 -14.65 6.52 -15.96
C ASP A 188 -15.77 6.97 -15.01
N VAL A 189 -16.23 8.20 -15.21
CA VAL A 189 -17.17 8.89 -14.32
C VAL A 189 -18.59 8.41 -14.58
N ASN A 190 -18.90 7.91 -15.77
CA ASN A 190 -20.20 7.33 -16.06
C ASN A 190 -20.33 5.85 -15.58
N GLY A 191 -19.19 5.18 -15.33
CA GLY A 191 -19.09 3.82 -14.80
C GLY A 191 -19.36 2.71 -15.83
N ASP A 192 -19.13 2.98 -17.12
CA ASP A 192 -19.39 2.03 -18.21
C ASP A 192 -18.17 1.17 -18.59
N GLY A 193 -17.03 1.41 -17.96
CA GLY A 193 -15.77 0.70 -18.17
C GLY A 193 -14.87 1.34 -19.23
N SER A 194 -15.25 2.48 -19.78
CA SER A 194 -14.46 3.26 -20.75
C SER A 194 -14.20 4.66 -20.21
N VAL A 195 -13.05 5.24 -20.58
CA VAL A 195 -12.77 6.66 -20.33
C VAL A 195 -12.89 7.40 -21.65
N ASP A 196 -14.02 8.05 -21.89
CA ASP A 196 -14.32 8.74 -23.15
C ASP A 196 -15.18 10.01 -22.97
N PHE A 197 -15.67 10.57 -24.08
CA PHE A 197 -16.40 11.84 -24.04
C PHE A 197 -17.73 11.76 -23.28
N ASP A 198 -18.28 10.57 -23.07
CA ASP A 198 -19.50 10.37 -22.28
C ASP A 198 -19.25 10.55 -20.77
N ASP A 199 -17.99 10.62 -20.32
CA ASP A 199 -17.61 10.95 -18.94
C ASP A 199 -17.61 12.44 -18.61
N ILE A 200 -17.64 13.31 -19.63
CA ILE A 200 -17.50 14.76 -19.44
C ILE A 200 -18.68 15.34 -18.66
N ASP A 201 -19.91 15.02 -19.05
CA ASP A 201 -21.10 15.55 -18.39
C ASP A 201 -21.19 15.07 -16.92
N PRO A 202 -21.01 13.78 -16.60
CA PRO A 202 -20.90 13.29 -15.22
C PRO A 202 -19.74 13.91 -14.43
N PHE A 203 -18.58 14.15 -15.06
CA PHE A 203 -17.45 14.83 -14.42
C PHE A 203 -17.83 16.27 -14.02
N VAL A 204 -18.47 17.02 -14.92
CA VAL A 204 -18.93 18.38 -14.64
C VAL A 204 -20.01 18.39 -13.54
N GLU A 205 -20.89 17.39 -13.51
CA GLU A 205 -21.86 17.23 -12.43
C GLU A 205 -21.17 16.97 -11.08
N ALA A 206 -20.19 16.06 -11.03
CA ALA A 206 -19.41 15.77 -9.84
C ALA A 206 -18.63 16.98 -9.33
N LEU A 207 -18.08 17.79 -10.24
CA LEU A 207 -17.33 19.01 -9.92
C LEU A 207 -18.24 20.14 -9.40
N SER A 208 -19.42 20.32 -10.01
CA SER A 208 -20.34 21.42 -9.68
C SER A 208 -21.27 21.13 -8.50
N ALA A 209 -21.62 19.87 -8.29
CA ALA A 209 -22.55 19.43 -7.26
C ALA A 209 -22.13 18.05 -6.68
N PRO A 210 -20.96 17.93 -6.02
CA PRO A 210 -20.41 16.65 -5.57
C PRO A 210 -21.35 15.87 -4.63
N ALA A 211 -22.17 16.57 -3.85
CA ALA A 211 -23.15 15.95 -2.95
C ALA A 211 -24.35 15.33 -3.67
N SER A 212 -24.57 15.66 -4.95
CA SER A 212 -25.70 15.15 -5.75
C SER A 212 -25.36 13.87 -6.52
N VAL A 213 -24.07 13.59 -6.73
CA VAL A 213 -23.59 12.39 -7.42
C VAL A 213 -23.24 11.27 -6.44
N SER A 214 -23.10 10.04 -6.95
CA SER A 214 -22.69 8.89 -6.14
C SER A 214 -21.24 9.01 -5.65
N ALA A 215 -20.89 8.23 -4.62
CA ALA A 215 -19.50 8.15 -4.15
C ALA A 215 -18.56 7.59 -5.23
N GLN A 216 -19.05 6.65 -6.04
CA GLN A 216 -18.32 6.07 -7.17
C GLN A 216 -18.01 7.12 -8.23
N GLN A 217 -19.00 7.92 -8.63
CA GLN A 217 -18.79 9.04 -9.56
C GLN A 217 -17.80 10.07 -9.01
N ARG A 218 -17.91 10.44 -7.72
CA ARG A 218 -16.90 11.33 -7.11
C ARG A 218 -15.50 10.71 -7.13
N CYS A 219 -15.40 9.42 -6.81
CA CYS A 219 -14.13 8.71 -6.79
C CYS A 219 -13.48 8.70 -8.19
N ALA A 220 -14.26 8.39 -9.23
CA ALA A 220 -13.79 8.40 -10.61
C ALA A 220 -13.39 9.81 -11.08
N ALA A 221 -14.12 10.84 -10.63
CA ALA A 221 -13.86 12.23 -10.96
C ALA A 221 -12.68 12.87 -10.18
N ASP A 222 -12.31 12.34 -9.00
CA ASP A 222 -11.11 12.71 -8.23
C ASP A 222 -9.86 12.10 -8.90
N CYS A 223 -9.55 12.59 -10.10
CA CYS A 223 -8.53 12.04 -10.98
C CYS A 223 -7.11 12.22 -10.43
N ASN A 224 -6.86 13.27 -9.64
CA ASN A 224 -5.56 13.49 -8.99
C ASN A 224 -5.43 12.69 -7.67
N ARG A 225 -6.54 12.08 -7.19
CA ARG A 225 -6.67 11.28 -5.97
C ARG A 225 -6.22 11.99 -4.69
N ASP A 226 -6.42 13.30 -4.60
CA ASP A 226 -6.16 14.09 -3.41
C ASP A 226 -7.27 13.95 -2.34
N GLY A 227 -8.40 13.40 -2.75
CA GLY A 227 -9.54 13.08 -1.92
C GLY A 227 -10.76 13.96 -2.16
N TYR A 228 -10.70 14.90 -3.10
CA TYR A 228 -11.81 15.78 -3.45
C TYR A 228 -11.87 16.04 -4.95
N VAL A 229 -13.08 16.04 -5.50
CA VAL A 229 -13.31 16.53 -6.88
C VAL A 229 -13.22 18.06 -6.88
N THR A 230 -12.19 18.59 -7.53
CA THR A 230 -11.91 20.03 -7.64
C THR A 230 -11.43 20.40 -9.05
N PHE A 231 -11.13 21.68 -9.29
CA PHE A 231 -10.58 22.11 -10.58
C PHE A 231 -9.20 21.52 -10.88
N ASP A 232 -8.46 21.05 -9.85
CA ASP A 232 -7.16 20.42 -10.02
C ASP A 232 -7.26 19.03 -10.67
N ASP A 233 -8.46 18.45 -10.76
CA ASP A 233 -8.71 17.19 -11.46
C ASP A 233 -8.86 17.36 -12.97
N ILE A 234 -9.15 18.56 -13.48
CA ILE A 234 -9.48 18.78 -14.90
C ILE A 234 -8.33 18.38 -15.81
N ASP A 235 -7.11 18.83 -15.50
CA ASP A 235 -5.95 18.55 -16.36
C ASP A 235 -5.64 17.05 -16.38
N VAL A 236 -5.83 16.36 -15.24
CA VAL A 236 -5.62 14.91 -15.13
C VAL A 236 -6.72 14.16 -15.87
N PHE A 237 -7.98 14.56 -15.72
CA PHE A 237 -9.12 14.00 -16.43
C PHE A 237 -8.98 14.13 -17.95
N VAL A 238 -8.61 15.32 -18.45
CA VAL A 238 -8.36 15.54 -19.88
C VAL A 238 -7.20 14.69 -20.39
N ALA A 239 -6.16 14.49 -19.59
CA ALA A 239 -5.06 13.59 -19.96
C ALA A 239 -5.54 12.13 -20.07
N LEU A 240 -6.46 11.68 -19.20
CA LEU A 240 -7.04 10.34 -19.24
C LEU A 240 -7.93 10.14 -20.48
N LEU A 241 -8.73 11.14 -20.87
CA LEU A 241 -9.51 11.13 -22.12
C LEU A 241 -8.65 10.98 -23.39
N GLY A 242 -7.39 11.45 -23.33
CA GLY A 242 -6.42 11.34 -24.43
C GLY A 242 -5.69 9.99 -24.48
N GLY A 243 -5.85 9.15 -23.46
CA GLY A 243 -5.23 7.83 -23.34
C GLY A 243 -6.03 6.78 -24.09
N THR A 244 -5.69 6.53 -25.35
CA THR A 244 -6.19 5.39 -26.12
C THR A 244 -5.95 4.08 -25.37
N GLY A 245 -6.97 3.24 -25.25
CA GLY A 245 -6.83 1.87 -24.78
C GLY A 245 -5.72 1.14 -25.55
N ASP A 246 -4.73 0.66 -24.81
CA ASP A 246 -3.76 -0.36 -25.22
C ASP A 246 -4.07 -1.67 -24.48
#